data_AF-A0A9Q3FBE7-F1
#
_entry.id   AF-A0A9Q3FBE7-F1
#
_cell.length_a   1.000
_cell.length_b   1.000
_cell.length_c   1.000
_cell.angle_alpha   90.00
_cell.angle_beta   90.00
_cell.angle_gamma   90.00
#
_symmetry.space_group_name_H-M   'P 1'
#
loop_
_entity.id
_entity.type
_entity.pdbx_description
1 polymer ?
#
loop_
_entity_poly.entity_id
_entity_poly.type
_entity_poly.pdbx_seq_one_letter_code
_entity_poly.pdbx_strand_id
1 'polypeptide(L)'
;MSVQSHEEGFNKCLSTFRNPTSNTPSIPAAFISVIEDRDHFTSNNALVSLLKPVVDAISRLEHKHTELSDIWKEFSNIYFSLISTTVYDCLTSVKNHCLKVIHQCTQDFQEDIYIIPFFYTHLFAMFLARDWQYSKEDAEILIPQIERYYSQHEPFGQKCNGVFQSKEIDYWLGLPDTAQCLPLKTLVLNICELVPHAEGVEGLSFVMAEIKTKYQNPMFPTTLKMISQIKLHLIQ
;
A
#
# COMPACT_ATOMS: atom_id res chain seq x y z
N MET A 1 -15.34 5.69 12.81
CA MET A 1 -16.80 5.95 12.74
C MET A 1 -17.37 5.13 11.60
N SER A 2 -18.52 4.47 11.80
CA SER A 2 -19.20 3.67 10.77
C SER A 2 -20.42 4.40 10.20
N VAL A 3 -20.86 4.05 8.99
CA VAL A 3 -22.09 4.60 8.39
C VAL A 3 -23.30 4.39 9.31
N GLN A 4 -23.36 3.25 9.99
CA GLN A 4 -24.40 2.93 10.97
C GLN A 4 -24.43 3.91 12.16
N SER A 5 -23.28 4.31 12.69
CA SER A 5 -23.24 5.30 13.79
C SER A 5 -23.76 6.68 13.37
N HIS A 6 -23.58 7.04 12.10
CA HIS A 6 -24.16 8.28 11.56
C HIS A 6 -25.67 8.14 11.34
N GLU A 7 -26.14 7.03 10.78
CA GLU A 7 -27.57 6.74 10.62
C GLU A 7 -28.31 6.81 11.97
N GLU A 8 -27.79 6.17 13.02
CA GLU A 8 -28.36 6.23 14.38
C GLU A 8 -28.41 7.67 14.92
N GLY A 9 -27.34 8.45 14.70
CA GLY A 9 -27.28 9.87 15.06
C GLY A 9 -28.33 10.71 14.33
N PHE A 10 -28.45 10.54 13.01
CA PHE A 10 -29.45 11.26 12.19
C PHE A 10 -30.88 10.87 12.57
N ASN A 11 -31.14 9.60 12.81
CA ASN A 11 -32.45 9.12 13.29
C ASN A 11 -32.80 9.70 14.66
N LYS A 12 -31.83 9.87 15.56
CA LYS A 12 -32.01 10.53 16.85
C LYS A 12 -32.31 12.04 16.70
N CYS A 13 -31.66 12.72 15.77
CA CYS A 13 -31.98 14.11 15.45
C CYS A 13 -33.39 14.25 14.88
N LEU A 14 -33.80 13.36 13.98
CA LEU A 14 -35.12 13.36 13.37
C LEU A 14 -36.23 13.07 14.40
N SER A 15 -36.01 12.12 15.32
CA SER A 15 -36.98 11.82 16.39
C SER A 15 -37.11 12.97 17.39
N THR A 16 -36.02 13.68 17.67
CA THR A 16 -36.04 14.88 18.51
C THR A 16 -36.80 16.02 17.82
N PHE A 17 -36.56 16.26 16.52
CA PHE A 17 -37.28 17.26 15.73
C PHE A 17 -38.79 16.98 15.66
N ARG A 18 -39.17 15.70 15.54
CA ARG A 18 -40.58 15.27 15.53
C ARG A 18 -41.26 15.35 16.90
N ASN A 19 -40.51 15.58 17.99
CA ASN A 19 -41.08 15.71 19.31
C ASN A 19 -41.69 17.11 19.48
N PRO A 20 -43.03 17.23 19.67
CA PRO A 20 -43.73 18.51 19.75
C PRO A 20 -43.36 19.35 20.99
N THR A 21 -42.65 18.76 21.96
CA THR A 21 -42.16 19.46 23.17
C THR A 21 -40.75 20.03 23.01
N SER A 22 -40.05 19.72 21.91
CA SER A 22 -38.70 20.22 21.65
C SER A 22 -38.74 21.57 20.93
N ASN A 23 -37.97 22.55 21.40
CA ASN A 23 -37.84 23.85 20.75
C ASN A 23 -36.67 23.82 19.75
N THR A 24 -36.74 22.90 18.78
CA THR A 24 -35.66 22.68 17.81
C THR A 24 -35.86 23.49 16.52
N PRO A 25 -34.77 24.01 15.92
CA PRO A 25 -34.85 24.74 14.65
C PRO A 25 -35.31 23.84 13.50
N SER A 26 -35.96 24.44 12.49
CA SER A 26 -36.50 23.73 11.33
C SER A 26 -35.42 23.01 10.53
N ILE A 27 -35.62 21.72 10.28
CA ILE A 27 -34.79 20.91 9.38
C ILE A 27 -35.36 21.04 7.95
N PRO A 28 -34.55 21.33 6.92
CA PRO A 28 -35.05 21.40 5.55
C PRO A 28 -35.61 20.06 5.07
N ALA A 29 -36.70 20.08 4.31
CA ALA A 29 -37.39 18.88 3.83
C ALA A 29 -36.48 17.92 3.05
N ALA A 30 -35.49 18.44 2.31
CA ALA A 30 -34.51 17.64 1.58
C ALA A 30 -33.63 16.77 2.50
N PHE A 31 -33.30 17.24 3.70
CA PHE A 31 -32.55 16.45 4.68
C PHE A 31 -33.41 15.35 5.28
N ILE A 32 -34.69 15.65 5.56
CA ILE A 32 -35.64 14.65 6.05
C ILE A 32 -35.79 13.52 5.02
N SER A 33 -35.97 13.86 3.74
CA SER A 33 -36.11 12.85 2.68
C SER A 33 -34.87 11.96 2.53
N VAL A 34 -33.65 12.50 2.75
CA VAL A 34 -32.41 11.71 2.69
C VAL A 34 -32.26 10.81 3.92
N ILE A 35 -32.65 11.28 5.11
CA ILE A 35 -32.57 10.48 6.34
C ILE A 35 -33.62 9.35 6.32
N GLU A 36 -34.80 9.61 5.76
CA GLU A 36 -35.87 8.61 5.65
C GLU A 36 -35.67 7.61 4.50
N ASP A 37 -34.82 7.94 3.54
CA ASP A 37 -34.42 7.02 2.47
C ASP A 37 -33.54 5.91 3.06
N ARG A 38 -34.15 4.75 3.30
CA ARG A 38 -33.47 3.54 3.82
C ARG A 38 -32.38 3.03 2.89
N ASP A 39 -32.51 3.29 1.59
CA ASP A 39 -31.53 2.86 0.61
C ASP A 39 -30.31 3.78 0.57
N HIS A 40 -30.43 5.02 1.09
CA HIS A 40 -29.32 5.97 1.14
C HIS A 40 -28.16 5.47 2.01
N PHE A 41 -28.42 5.16 3.30
CA PHE A 41 -27.38 4.67 4.21
C PHE A 41 -26.87 3.30 3.80
N THR A 42 -27.74 2.43 3.29
CA THR A 42 -27.38 1.12 2.76
C THR A 42 -26.43 1.24 1.55
N SER A 43 -26.75 2.12 0.60
CA SER A 43 -25.91 2.40 -0.58
C SER A 43 -24.56 3.00 -0.18
N ASN A 44 -24.56 3.94 0.78
CA ASN A 44 -23.33 4.51 1.31
C ASN A 44 -22.46 3.45 2.01
N ASN A 45 -23.08 2.54 2.77
CA ASN A 45 -22.35 1.46 3.42
C ASN A 45 -21.75 0.47 2.40
N ALA A 46 -22.48 0.16 1.34
CA ALA A 46 -21.97 -0.66 0.23
C ALA A 46 -20.82 0.02 -0.51
N LEU A 47 -20.91 1.33 -0.75
CA LEU A 47 -19.84 2.12 -1.35
C LEU A 47 -18.59 2.14 -0.45
N VAL A 48 -18.76 2.40 0.85
CA VAL A 48 -17.64 2.36 1.81
C VAL A 48 -17.00 0.97 1.84
N SER A 49 -17.81 -0.10 1.82
CA SER A 49 -17.29 -1.47 1.80
C SER A 49 -16.52 -1.78 0.52
N LEU A 50 -16.97 -1.27 -0.62
CA LEU A 50 -16.29 -1.40 -1.91
C LEU A 50 -14.94 -0.66 -1.93
N LEU A 51 -14.85 0.53 -1.34
CA LEU A 51 -13.65 1.37 -1.37
C LEU A 51 -12.67 1.07 -0.23
N LYS A 52 -13.15 0.48 0.86
CA LYS A 52 -12.34 0.18 2.05
C LYS A 52 -11.05 -0.60 1.75
N PRO A 53 -11.03 -1.65 0.89
CA PRO A 53 -9.80 -2.35 0.56
C PRO A 53 -8.72 -1.43 -0.03
N VAL A 54 -9.12 -0.45 -0.85
CA VAL A 54 -8.21 0.53 -1.45
C VAL A 54 -7.65 1.46 -0.38
N VAL A 55 -8.51 2.02 0.47
CA VAL A 55 -8.10 2.93 1.56
C VAL A 55 -7.17 2.22 2.55
N ASP A 56 -7.54 1.00 2.96
CA ASP A 56 -6.74 0.21 3.89
C ASP A 56 -5.39 -0.19 3.27
N ALA A 57 -5.34 -0.46 1.96
CA ALA A 57 -4.10 -0.75 1.26
C ALA A 57 -3.18 0.47 1.15
N ILE A 58 -3.71 1.65 0.81
CA ILE A 58 -2.95 2.92 0.83
C ILE A 58 -2.34 3.12 2.22
N SER A 59 -3.15 3.02 3.27
CA SER A 59 -2.66 3.17 4.65
C SER A 59 -1.59 2.14 5.04
N ARG A 60 -1.65 0.91 4.52
CA ARG A 60 -0.60 -0.09 4.72
C ARG A 60 0.67 0.27 3.95
N LEU A 61 0.54 0.71 2.69
CA LEU A 61 1.67 1.09 1.86
C LEU A 61 2.39 2.34 2.37
N GLU A 62 1.67 3.25 3.02
CA GLU A 62 2.18 4.44 3.71
C GLU A 62 2.96 4.10 5.01
N HIS A 63 2.95 2.85 5.46
CA HIS A 63 3.66 2.49 6.68
C HIS A 63 5.19 2.53 6.48
N LYS A 64 5.94 2.96 7.50
CA LYS A 64 7.43 3.03 7.47
C LYS A 64 8.15 1.70 7.22
N HIS A 65 7.44 0.58 7.29
CA HIS A 65 8.00 -0.77 7.16
C HIS A 65 7.44 -1.49 5.93
N THR A 66 6.78 -0.78 5.04
CA THR A 66 6.35 -1.32 3.75
C THR A 66 7.57 -1.64 2.92
N GLU A 67 7.62 -2.85 2.39
CA GLU A 67 8.64 -3.30 1.44
C GLU A 67 8.11 -3.20 0.01
N LEU A 68 9.01 -3.20 -0.98
CA LEU A 68 8.64 -3.10 -2.38
C LEU A 68 7.70 -4.25 -2.85
N SER A 69 7.86 -5.44 -2.26
CA SER A 69 6.99 -6.61 -2.49
C SER A 69 5.56 -6.41 -1.99
N ASP A 70 5.36 -5.55 -0.98
CA ASP A 70 4.03 -5.26 -0.45
C ASP A 70 3.15 -4.50 -1.47
N ILE A 71 3.73 -3.72 -2.40
CA ILE A 71 2.96 -3.03 -3.45
C ILE A 71 2.12 -4.01 -4.26
N TRP A 72 2.75 -5.06 -4.82
CA TRP A 72 2.06 -6.03 -5.67
C TRP A 72 1.12 -6.95 -4.88
N LYS A 73 1.48 -7.24 -3.62
CA LYS A 73 0.60 -7.94 -2.69
C LYS A 73 -0.67 -7.13 -2.43
N GLU A 74 -0.54 -5.83 -2.20
CA GLU A 74 -1.67 -4.94 -2.01
C GLU A 74 -2.51 -4.78 -3.29
N PHE A 75 -1.89 -4.62 -4.46
CA PHE A 75 -2.64 -4.63 -5.73
C PHE A 75 -3.46 -5.91 -5.91
N SER A 76 -2.86 -7.07 -5.62
CA SER A 76 -3.53 -8.37 -5.70
C SER A 76 -4.68 -8.47 -4.69
N ASN A 77 -4.46 -8.04 -3.45
CA ASN A 77 -5.48 -8.03 -2.39
C ASN A 77 -6.65 -7.11 -2.73
N ILE A 78 -6.38 -5.90 -3.24
CA ILE A 78 -7.40 -4.95 -3.68
C ILE A 78 -8.21 -5.58 -4.83
N TYR A 79 -7.53 -6.08 -5.85
CA TYR A 79 -8.18 -6.64 -7.03
C TYR A 79 -9.09 -7.82 -6.67
N PHE A 80 -8.59 -8.75 -5.85
CA PHE A 80 -9.37 -9.89 -5.37
C PHE A 80 -10.58 -9.43 -4.54
N SER A 81 -10.37 -8.49 -3.61
CA SER A 81 -11.44 -7.94 -2.76
C SER A 81 -12.53 -7.25 -3.58
N LEU A 82 -12.14 -6.45 -4.59
CA LEU A 82 -13.09 -5.76 -5.46
C LEU A 82 -13.92 -6.76 -6.28
N ILE A 83 -13.29 -7.78 -6.86
CA ILE A 83 -14.00 -8.82 -7.62
C ILE A 83 -14.97 -9.58 -6.72
N SER A 84 -14.53 -10.01 -5.53
CA SER A 84 -15.34 -10.81 -4.61
C SER A 84 -16.48 -10.01 -3.96
N THR A 85 -16.37 -8.69 -3.89
CA THR A 85 -17.41 -7.84 -3.29
C THR A 85 -18.65 -7.82 -4.18
N THR A 86 -19.77 -8.34 -3.68
CA THR A 86 -21.07 -8.19 -4.31
C THR A 86 -21.60 -6.77 -4.08
N VAL A 87 -22.07 -6.12 -5.15
CA VAL A 87 -22.58 -4.75 -5.10
C VAL A 87 -23.96 -4.70 -5.73
N TYR A 88 -24.76 -3.71 -5.33
CA TYR A 88 -26.03 -3.39 -5.98
C TYR A 88 -25.80 -2.95 -7.43
N ASP A 89 -26.81 -3.12 -8.28
CA ASP A 89 -26.74 -2.77 -9.71
C ASP A 89 -26.32 -1.31 -9.95
N CYS A 90 -26.77 -0.39 -9.09
CA CYS A 90 -26.42 1.03 -9.16
C CYS A 90 -24.92 1.31 -8.90
N LEU A 91 -24.21 0.41 -8.22
CA LEU A 91 -22.79 0.53 -7.90
C LEU A 91 -21.89 -0.31 -8.82
N THR A 92 -22.45 -1.11 -9.71
CA THR A 92 -21.69 -1.93 -10.66
C THR A 92 -20.77 -1.09 -11.55
N SER A 93 -21.24 0.08 -12.00
CA SER A 93 -20.42 1.02 -12.79
C SER A 93 -19.21 1.52 -12.00
N VAL A 94 -19.39 1.82 -10.71
CA VAL A 94 -18.32 2.26 -9.79
C VAL A 94 -17.32 1.12 -9.58
N LYS A 95 -17.78 -0.10 -9.29
CA LYS A 95 -16.91 -1.27 -9.15
C LYS A 95 -16.04 -1.50 -10.38
N ASN A 96 -16.65 -1.47 -11.57
CA ASN A 96 -15.92 -1.65 -12.83
C ASN A 96 -14.92 -0.51 -13.07
N HIS A 97 -15.28 0.72 -12.69
CA HIS A 97 -14.36 1.85 -12.75
C HIS A 97 -13.16 1.64 -11.82
N CYS A 98 -13.37 1.22 -10.56
CA CYS A 98 -12.30 0.91 -9.63
C CYS A 98 -11.36 -0.17 -10.18
N LEU A 99 -11.89 -1.26 -10.73
CA LEU A 99 -11.08 -2.32 -11.34
C LEU A 99 -10.22 -1.80 -12.50
N LYS A 100 -10.81 -0.94 -13.35
CA LYS A 100 -10.08 -0.32 -14.46
C LYS A 100 -8.97 0.60 -13.96
N VAL A 101 -9.24 1.43 -12.95
CA VAL A 101 -8.24 2.33 -12.36
C VAL A 101 -7.12 1.54 -11.72
N ILE A 102 -7.43 0.51 -10.92
CA ILE A 102 -6.40 -0.35 -10.32
C ILE A 102 -5.54 -1.00 -11.39
N HIS A 103 -6.15 -1.55 -12.46
CA HIS A 103 -5.40 -2.10 -13.58
C HIS A 103 -4.50 -1.07 -14.25
N GLN A 104 -4.99 0.16 -14.47
CA GLN A 104 -4.17 1.24 -15.03
C GLN A 104 -2.99 1.57 -14.11
N CYS A 105 -3.23 1.68 -12.79
CA CYS A 105 -2.17 1.93 -11.83
C CYS A 105 -1.13 0.81 -11.84
N THR A 106 -1.51 -0.47 -12.00
CA THR A 106 -0.51 -1.55 -12.12
C THR A 106 0.42 -1.37 -13.32
N GLN A 107 0.01 -0.67 -14.39
CA GLN A 107 0.89 -0.36 -15.52
C GLN A 107 2.01 0.62 -15.13
N ASP A 108 1.72 1.55 -14.23
CA ASP A 108 2.71 2.52 -13.75
C ASP A 108 3.77 1.86 -12.85
N PHE A 109 3.47 0.68 -12.30
CA PHE A 109 4.39 -0.15 -11.51
C PHE A 109 4.92 -1.36 -12.28
N GLN A 110 4.88 -1.33 -13.62
CA GLN A 110 5.43 -2.41 -14.45
C GLN A 110 6.95 -2.39 -14.58
N GLU A 111 7.62 -1.36 -14.07
CA GLU A 111 9.07 -1.38 -14.05
C GLU A 111 9.57 -2.57 -13.24
N ASP A 112 10.61 -3.20 -13.78
CA ASP A 112 11.17 -4.44 -13.26
C ASP A 112 11.40 -4.37 -11.75
N ILE A 113 11.88 -3.22 -11.25
CA ILE A 113 12.17 -2.97 -9.83
C ILE A 113 10.98 -3.30 -8.92
N TYR A 114 9.74 -3.02 -9.32
CA TYR A 114 8.55 -3.32 -8.52
C TYR A 114 8.10 -4.77 -8.66
N ILE A 115 8.25 -5.36 -9.84
CA ILE A 115 7.82 -6.73 -10.17
C ILE A 115 8.77 -7.77 -9.55
N ILE A 116 10.06 -7.47 -9.53
CA ILE A 116 11.15 -8.37 -9.09
C ILE A 116 10.92 -8.92 -7.68
N PRO A 117 10.70 -8.07 -6.64
CA PRO A 117 10.45 -8.56 -5.28
C PRO A 117 9.27 -9.52 -5.18
N PHE A 118 8.32 -9.46 -6.13
CA PHE A 118 7.09 -10.25 -6.08
C PHE A 118 7.14 -11.54 -6.91
N PHE A 119 7.77 -11.54 -8.08
CA PHE A 119 7.66 -12.66 -9.04
C PHE A 119 8.91 -13.52 -9.26
N TYR A 120 10.10 -13.04 -8.88
CA TYR A 120 11.41 -13.71 -8.93
C TYR A 120 11.80 -14.62 -10.14
N THR A 121 11.07 -14.73 -11.26
CA THR A 121 11.32 -15.82 -12.24
C THR A 121 12.71 -15.82 -12.94
N HIS A 122 13.17 -16.99 -13.41
CA HIS A 122 14.46 -17.24 -14.10
C HIS A 122 14.82 -16.25 -15.24
N LEU A 123 13.84 -15.76 -16.00
CA LEU A 123 14.06 -14.80 -17.09
C LEU A 123 14.52 -13.42 -16.58
N PHE A 124 14.28 -13.08 -15.31
CA PHE A 124 14.48 -11.74 -14.75
C PHE A 124 15.88 -11.50 -14.18
N ALA A 125 16.59 -12.55 -13.75
CA ALA A 125 17.96 -12.44 -13.23
C ALA A 125 18.93 -11.75 -14.21
N MET A 126 18.74 -12.05 -15.51
CA MET A 126 19.54 -11.46 -16.58
C MET A 126 19.21 -9.98 -16.84
N PHE A 127 17.95 -9.56 -16.63
CA PHE A 127 17.54 -8.15 -16.76
C PHE A 127 18.03 -7.32 -15.58
N LEU A 128 17.85 -7.82 -14.36
CA LEU A 128 18.43 -7.27 -13.13
C LEU A 128 19.91 -6.99 -13.27
N ALA A 129 20.67 -7.96 -13.78
CA ALA A 129 22.10 -7.82 -13.89
C ALA A 129 22.50 -6.66 -14.82
N ARG A 130 21.74 -6.44 -15.90
CA ARG A 130 21.98 -5.36 -16.85
C ARG A 130 21.68 -3.99 -16.24
N ASP A 131 20.55 -3.86 -15.56
CA ASP A 131 20.06 -2.56 -15.11
C ASP A 131 20.67 -2.14 -13.76
N TRP A 132 21.12 -3.11 -12.94
CA TRP A 132 21.80 -2.86 -11.66
C TRP A 132 23.33 -2.92 -11.75
N GLN A 133 23.89 -2.88 -12.97
CA GLN A 133 25.34 -2.88 -13.23
C GLN A 133 26.09 -4.09 -12.64
N TYR A 134 25.44 -5.23 -12.46
CA TYR A 134 26.16 -6.46 -12.13
C TYR A 134 27.05 -6.86 -13.31
N SER A 135 28.20 -7.42 -12.99
CA SER A 135 29.07 -7.98 -14.03
C SER A 135 28.42 -9.20 -14.67
N LYS A 136 28.88 -9.57 -15.87
CA LYS A 136 28.43 -10.80 -16.53
C LYS A 136 28.72 -12.02 -15.64
N GLU A 137 29.85 -11.99 -14.95
CA GLU A 137 30.30 -13.01 -14.01
C GLU A 137 29.33 -13.14 -12.83
N ASP A 138 28.82 -12.03 -12.29
CA ASP A 138 27.82 -12.07 -11.20
C ASP A 138 26.49 -12.65 -11.67
N ALA A 139 26.07 -12.31 -12.89
CA ALA A 139 24.84 -12.85 -13.49
C ALA A 139 24.94 -14.38 -13.69
N GLU A 140 26.09 -14.86 -14.19
CA GLU A 140 26.37 -16.30 -14.36
C GLU A 140 26.35 -17.05 -13.03
N ILE A 141 26.71 -16.39 -11.92
CA ILE A 141 26.64 -16.97 -10.57
C ILE A 141 25.20 -16.97 -10.03
N LEU A 142 24.39 -15.95 -10.34
CA LEU A 142 23.01 -15.82 -9.84
C LEU A 142 22.03 -16.80 -10.49
N ILE A 143 22.14 -17.03 -11.79
CA ILE A 143 21.25 -17.94 -12.56
C ILE A 143 21.07 -19.31 -11.86
N PRO A 144 22.14 -20.08 -11.56
CA PRO A 144 21.98 -21.40 -10.94
C PRO A 144 21.45 -21.33 -9.50
N GLN A 145 21.63 -20.22 -8.78
CA GLN A 145 21.07 -20.06 -7.43
C GLN A 145 19.57 -19.82 -7.49
N ILE A 146 19.11 -19.05 -8.48
CA ILE A 146 17.69 -18.80 -8.73
C ILE A 146 16.99 -20.09 -9.17
N GLU A 147 17.59 -20.88 -10.06
CA GLU A 147 17.08 -22.19 -10.45
C GLU A 147 16.90 -23.11 -9.23
N ARG A 148 17.90 -23.15 -8.34
CA ARG A 148 17.83 -23.94 -7.10
C ARG A 148 16.76 -23.44 -6.15
N TYR A 149 16.63 -22.12 -5.98
CA TYR A 149 15.58 -21.50 -5.17
C TYR A 149 14.18 -21.89 -5.66
N TYR A 150 13.91 -21.79 -6.97
CA TYR A 150 12.64 -22.21 -7.56
C TYR A 150 12.35 -23.69 -7.41
N SER A 151 13.39 -24.48 -7.66
CA SER A 151 13.32 -25.94 -7.59
C SER A 151 13.30 -26.44 -6.14
N GLN A 152 13.31 -25.54 -5.14
CA GLN A 152 13.34 -25.86 -3.71
C GLN A 152 14.48 -26.81 -3.33
N HIS A 153 15.61 -26.70 -4.03
CA HIS A 153 16.79 -27.49 -3.71
C HIS A 153 17.55 -26.86 -2.54
N GLU A 154 18.24 -27.69 -1.76
CA GLU A 154 19.11 -27.23 -0.70
C GLU A 154 20.12 -26.18 -1.23
N PRO A 155 20.33 -25.09 -0.48
CA PRO A 155 19.82 -24.82 0.87
C PRO A 155 18.56 -23.92 0.92
N PHE A 156 17.85 -23.77 -0.21
CA PHE A 156 16.63 -22.95 -0.31
C PHE A 156 15.32 -23.72 -0.01
N GLY A 157 15.42 -25.02 0.32
CA GLY A 157 14.32 -25.99 0.29
C GLY A 157 13.23 -25.87 1.38
N GLN A 158 13.31 -24.93 2.31
CA GLN A 158 12.25 -24.70 3.30
C GLN A 158 11.37 -23.50 2.90
N LYS A 159 10.39 -23.72 2.02
CA LYS A 159 9.24 -22.79 2.00
C LYS A 159 8.40 -23.05 3.25
N CYS A 160 8.25 -22.05 4.11
CA CYS A 160 7.19 -22.06 5.12
C CYS A 160 5.86 -22.32 4.42
N ASN A 161 5.21 -23.43 4.77
CA ASN A 161 3.96 -23.90 4.21
C ASN A 161 2.93 -22.76 4.09
N GLY A 162 2.75 -22.19 2.90
CA GLY A 162 1.57 -21.42 2.46
C GLY A 162 1.14 -20.21 3.31
N VAL A 163 1.91 -19.84 4.33
CA VAL A 163 1.54 -18.83 5.30
C VAL A 163 2.74 -17.91 5.45
N PHE A 164 2.68 -16.78 4.76
CA PHE A 164 3.63 -15.66 4.83
C PHE A 164 3.58 -14.97 6.21
N GLN A 165 3.85 -15.73 7.29
CA GLN A 165 3.74 -15.25 8.68
C GLN A 165 5.07 -14.77 9.29
N SER A 166 6.21 -15.03 8.67
CA SER A 166 7.49 -14.37 8.99
C SER A 166 7.83 -13.37 7.89
N LYS A 167 8.48 -12.24 8.22
CA LYS A 167 8.92 -11.27 7.21
C LYS A 167 9.82 -12.01 6.23
N GLU A 168 9.64 -11.76 4.94
CA GLU A 168 10.41 -12.42 3.88
C GLU A 168 11.92 -12.26 4.11
N ILE A 169 12.33 -11.10 4.64
CA ILE A 169 13.68 -10.80 5.15
C ILE A 169 14.18 -11.85 6.17
N ASP A 170 13.36 -12.32 7.11
CA ASP A 170 13.80 -13.26 8.15
C ASP A 170 14.20 -14.62 7.55
N TYR A 171 13.52 -15.06 6.50
CA TYR A 171 13.88 -16.27 5.75
C TYR A 171 15.25 -16.09 5.10
N TRP A 172 15.47 -14.97 4.39
CA TRP A 172 16.72 -14.69 3.70
C TRP A 172 17.88 -14.50 4.68
N LEU A 173 17.67 -13.86 5.83
CA LEU A 173 18.65 -13.74 6.90
C LEU A 173 19.04 -15.10 7.49
N GLY A 174 18.09 -16.04 7.56
CA GLY A 174 18.31 -17.39 8.07
C GLY A 174 19.11 -18.32 7.15
N LEU A 175 19.29 -17.98 5.87
CA LEU A 175 20.09 -18.77 4.93
C LEU A 175 21.58 -18.72 5.28
N PRO A 176 22.33 -19.82 5.09
CA PRO A 176 23.76 -19.86 5.41
C PRO A 176 24.58 -19.02 4.42
N ASP A 177 25.63 -18.36 4.92
CA ASP A 177 26.55 -17.53 4.12
C ASP A 177 27.55 -18.39 3.33
N THR A 178 27.02 -19.22 2.43
CA THR A 178 27.81 -20.05 1.52
C THR A 178 27.86 -19.44 0.13
N ALA A 179 28.89 -19.78 -0.64
CA ALA A 179 29.01 -19.34 -2.04
C ALA A 179 27.81 -19.73 -2.92
N GLN A 180 27.02 -20.72 -2.50
CA GLN A 180 25.83 -21.19 -3.22
C GLN A 180 24.59 -20.32 -2.98
N CYS A 181 24.62 -19.40 -2.01
CA CYS A 181 23.46 -18.58 -1.64
C CYS A 181 23.77 -17.11 -1.47
N LEU A 182 24.99 -16.77 -1.06
CA LEU A 182 25.37 -15.43 -0.68
C LEU A 182 25.05 -14.38 -1.77
N PRO A 183 25.33 -14.62 -3.06
CA PRO A 183 24.94 -13.71 -4.14
C PRO A 183 23.44 -13.45 -4.20
N LEU A 184 22.61 -14.49 -4.24
CA LEU A 184 21.16 -14.34 -4.30
C LEU A 184 20.59 -13.75 -3.00
N LYS A 185 21.08 -14.20 -1.84
CA LYS A 185 20.71 -13.65 -0.51
C LYS A 185 21.00 -12.16 -0.44
N THR A 186 22.19 -11.72 -0.86
CA THR A 186 22.58 -10.30 -0.85
C THR A 186 21.71 -9.49 -1.79
N LEU A 187 21.46 -10.00 -3.00
CA LEU A 187 20.57 -9.34 -3.97
C LEU A 187 19.18 -9.15 -3.39
N VAL A 188 18.58 -10.19 -2.80
CA VAL A 188 17.22 -10.10 -2.25
C VAL A 188 17.16 -9.19 -1.03
N LEU A 189 18.13 -9.25 -0.12
CA LEU A 189 18.19 -8.33 1.02
C LEU A 189 18.30 -6.87 0.56
N ASN A 190 19.14 -6.58 -0.43
CA ASN A 190 19.26 -5.23 -1.00
C ASN A 190 17.95 -4.74 -1.65
N ILE A 191 17.20 -5.65 -2.29
CA ILE A 191 15.90 -5.33 -2.87
C ILE A 191 14.85 -5.08 -1.76
N CYS A 192 14.85 -5.88 -0.70
CA CYS A 192 13.97 -5.70 0.45
C CYS A 192 14.25 -4.41 1.24
N GLU A 193 15.48 -3.89 1.20
CA GLU A 193 15.84 -2.59 1.77
C GLU A 193 15.31 -1.39 0.95
N LEU A 194 14.83 -1.60 -0.28
CA LEU A 194 14.23 -0.54 -1.07
C LEU A 194 12.88 -0.16 -0.48
N VAL A 195 12.79 1.07 0.03
CA VAL A 195 11.54 1.64 0.51
C VAL A 195 10.71 2.10 -0.70
N PRO A 196 9.52 1.50 -0.94
CA PRO A 196 8.67 1.80 -2.09
C PRO A 196 8.13 3.23 -2.11
N HIS A 197 7.96 3.83 -0.94
CA HIS A 197 7.22 5.08 -0.80
C HIS A 197 8.13 6.28 -0.56
N ALA A 198 7.84 7.37 -1.27
CA ALA A 198 8.46 8.66 -1.05
C ALA A 198 7.98 9.34 0.24
N GLU A 199 7.29 8.70 1.20
CA GLU A 199 6.73 9.39 2.38
C GLU A 199 7.78 9.82 3.38
N GLY A 200 8.92 9.14 3.43
CA GLY A 200 10.10 9.68 4.10
C GLY A 200 10.50 11.05 3.51
N VAL A 201 10.18 11.29 2.24
CA VAL A 201 10.40 12.56 1.52
C VAL A 201 9.15 13.45 1.54
N GLU A 202 7.91 12.94 1.49
CA GLU A 202 6.66 13.71 1.49
C GLU A 202 6.24 14.15 2.90
N GLY A 203 6.36 13.29 3.91
CA GLY A 203 6.22 13.67 5.32
C GLY A 203 7.32 14.65 5.73
N LEU A 204 8.56 14.45 5.25
CA LEU A 204 9.63 15.44 5.38
C LEU A 204 9.30 16.71 4.60
N SER A 205 8.74 16.63 3.39
CA SER A 205 8.34 17.79 2.59
C SER A 205 7.17 18.54 3.20
N PHE A 206 6.24 17.86 3.87
CA PHE A 206 5.12 18.44 4.61
C PHE A 206 5.64 19.15 5.87
N VAL A 207 6.50 18.49 6.66
CA VAL A 207 7.16 19.09 7.83
C VAL A 207 8.08 20.25 7.42
N MET A 208 8.78 20.14 6.30
CA MET A 208 9.60 21.22 5.74
C MET A 208 8.75 22.33 5.15
N ALA A 209 7.57 22.00 4.60
CA ALA A 209 6.59 22.99 4.17
C ALA A 209 6.02 23.75 5.37
N GLU A 210 5.74 23.11 6.51
CA GLU A 210 5.40 23.82 7.77
C GLU A 210 6.52 24.75 8.25
N ILE A 211 7.78 24.33 8.15
CA ILE A 211 8.94 25.18 8.47
C ILE A 211 9.04 26.37 7.49
N LYS A 212 8.53 26.21 6.27
CA LYS A 212 8.66 27.15 5.14
C LYS A 212 7.38 27.94 4.85
N THR A 213 6.25 27.66 5.51
CA THR A 213 4.96 28.28 5.16
C THR A 213 4.92 29.74 5.63
N LYS A 214 4.78 30.60 4.61
CA LYS A 214 4.35 32.01 4.61
C LYS A 214 4.88 32.90 5.77
N TYR A 215 5.94 33.64 5.44
CA TYR A 215 6.40 34.92 6.00
C TYR A 215 7.53 34.99 7.03
N GLN A 216 8.07 33.91 7.63
CA GLN A 216 8.97 34.10 8.78
C GLN A 216 10.31 33.35 8.83
N ASN A 217 10.72 32.54 7.85
CA ASN A 217 12.07 31.95 7.90
C ASN A 217 12.72 31.78 6.52
N PRO A 218 13.59 32.72 6.08
CA PRO A 218 14.44 32.50 4.92
C PRO A 218 15.62 31.60 5.31
N MET A 219 15.37 30.30 5.49
CA MET A 219 16.47 29.34 5.63
C MET A 219 17.14 29.13 4.28
N PHE A 220 18.47 29.18 4.27
CA PHE A 220 19.25 28.86 3.09
C PHE A 220 19.07 27.38 2.70
N PRO A 221 19.14 27.04 1.40
CA PRO A 221 19.00 25.66 0.92
C PRO A 221 19.94 24.67 1.61
N THR A 222 21.13 25.11 1.99
CA THR A 222 22.12 24.32 2.74
C THR A 222 21.68 23.99 4.16
N THR A 223 21.08 24.95 4.87
CA THR A 223 20.53 24.75 6.22
C THR A 223 19.30 23.85 6.18
N LEU A 224 18.43 24.03 5.19
CA LEU A 224 17.29 23.13 4.93
C LEU A 224 17.76 21.69 4.69
N LYS A 225 18.79 21.49 3.87
CA LYS A 225 19.38 20.17 3.62
C LYS A 225 19.93 19.53 4.91
N MET A 226 20.64 20.29 5.73
CA MET A 226 21.18 19.77 7.01
C MET A 226 20.07 19.40 8.00
N ILE A 227 19.03 20.23 8.15
CA ILE A 227 17.89 19.94 9.03
C ILE A 227 17.12 18.72 8.51
N SER A 228 16.95 18.60 7.20
CA SER A 228 16.35 17.43 6.56
C SER A 228 17.11 16.15 6.88
N GLN A 229 18.45 16.18 6.77
CA GLN A 229 19.30 15.03 7.08
C GLN A 229 19.26 14.67 8.57
N ILE A 230 19.30 15.66 9.48
CA ILE A 230 19.20 15.43 10.92
C ILE A 230 17.84 14.84 11.28
N LYS A 231 16.73 15.38 10.74
CA LYS A 231 15.40 14.84 10.99
C LYS A 231 15.24 13.43 10.44
N LEU A 232 15.74 13.17 9.22
CA LEU A 232 15.72 11.82 8.65
C LEU A 232 16.43 10.81 9.58
N HIS A 233 17.58 11.21 10.14
CA HIS A 233 18.37 10.38 11.06
C HIS A 233 17.75 10.19 12.45
N LEU A 234 16.86 11.10 12.87
CA LEU A 234 16.13 11.01 14.15
C LEU A 234 14.77 10.32 14.02
N ILE A 235 14.27 10.12 12.79
CA ILE A 235 12.98 9.49 12.47
C ILE A 235 13.15 7.99 12.14
N GLN A 236 14.36 7.59 11.75
CA GLN A 236 14.88 6.21 11.70
C GLN A 236 15.12 5.69 13.12
#